data_AF-A0A3M1ZS75-F1
#
_entry.id   AF-A0A3M1ZS75-F1
#
_cell.length_a   1.000
_cell.length_b   1.000
_cell.length_c   1.000
_cell.angle_alpha   90.00
_cell.angle_beta   90.00
_cell.angle_gamma   90.00
#
_symmetry.space_group_name_H-M   'P 1'
#
loop_
_entity.id
_entity.type
_entity.pdbx_description
1 polymer ?
#
loop_
_entity_poly.entity_id
_entity_poly.type
_entity_poly.pdbx_seq_one_letter_code
_entity_poly.pdbx_strand_id
1 'polypeptide(L)'
;MSDFTNISSQMASLPPSALPRLKAPEFQAKHQQLGGDNGFLGQPTTEVQLCPDQSGLYQHFQGGSLYWHDGHLHEIHGAIRDKWAVLGWERSPLGYPVTDEMATPDGTGRYNHFQHGSIYWTPQTGAWEVHGAIRDKWAELGWERSWLGYPISDETNFPEDGKVSVFEHGSIYWWPDTGAIELHDVAVHYTGIVCFGETDNDQLSSADEPYVVMGVINPTGTSTFRTQIYEGVDAGESRPDLIELYRGKPGGLTISVLFMEHDDGDPDKYKEAMQTAVGTAFTGITALIAIIPVVGPVIAGVIGPILSAVAPTVGVELNRLLDTEDDVIGETTLALTAKQMIVLAARTANSHEKGVGFKVSTPLLSNFGASYKAYFGVVPV
;
A
#
# COMPACT_ATOMS: atom_id res chain seq x y z
N MET A 1 1.55 30.31 -46.50
CA MET A 1 0.73 29.26 -45.85
C MET A 1 0.40 28.22 -46.91
N SER A 2 1.33 27.31 -47.13
CA SER A 2 1.21 26.17 -48.04
C SER A 2 2.41 25.27 -47.73
N ASP A 3 2.15 23.97 -47.55
CA ASP A 3 3.12 22.85 -47.50
C ASP A 3 3.42 22.11 -46.18
N PHE A 4 2.66 22.29 -45.08
CA PHE A 4 2.78 21.35 -43.94
C PHE A 4 1.85 20.14 -44.03
N THR A 5 0.80 20.18 -44.85
CA THR A 5 -0.21 19.10 -44.93
C THR A 5 0.17 17.98 -45.92
N ASN A 6 1.20 18.16 -46.74
CA ASN A 6 1.58 17.22 -47.81
C ASN A 6 2.76 16.30 -47.44
N ILE A 7 3.36 16.47 -46.26
CA ILE A 7 4.50 15.67 -45.81
C ILE A 7 4.04 14.33 -45.23
N SER A 8 2.92 14.29 -44.49
CA SER A 8 2.42 13.06 -43.85
C SER A 8 2.12 11.91 -44.82
N SER A 9 1.70 12.19 -46.06
CA SER A 9 1.46 11.16 -47.08
C SER A 9 2.73 10.64 -47.74
N GLN A 10 3.81 11.44 -47.78
CA GLN A 10 5.12 11.03 -48.31
C GLN A 10 5.96 10.24 -47.28
N MET A 11 5.71 10.41 -45.98
CA MET A 11 6.44 9.72 -44.92
C MET A 11 6.14 8.21 -44.86
N ALA A 12 4.97 7.76 -45.32
CA ALA A 12 4.57 6.35 -45.27
C ALA A 12 5.30 5.43 -46.27
N SER A 13 6.02 5.99 -47.25
CA SER A 13 6.72 5.23 -48.31
C SER A 13 8.25 5.31 -48.26
N LEU A 14 8.82 6.04 -47.30
CA LEU A 14 10.27 6.26 -47.19
C LEU A 14 10.91 5.23 -46.26
N PRO A 15 12.16 4.80 -46.53
CA PRO A 15 12.88 3.94 -45.60
C PRO A 15 13.06 4.68 -44.25
N PRO A 16 12.95 3.99 -43.10
CA PRO A 16 13.12 4.61 -41.78
C PRO A 16 14.42 5.42 -41.63
N SER A 17 15.47 5.06 -42.35
CA SER A 17 16.76 5.77 -42.37
C SER A 17 16.72 7.19 -42.93
N ALA A 18 15.69 7.57 -43.70
CA ALA A 18 15.51 8.93 -44.22
C ALA A 18 14.77 9.86 -43.24
N LEU A 19 14.04 9.29 -42.28
CA LEU A 19 13.18 10.01 -41.34
C LEU A 19 13.93 11.07 -40.51
N PRO A 20 15.12 10.76 -39.94
CA PRO A 20 15.82 11.74 -39.10
C PRO A 20 16.22 13.00 -39.86
N ARG A 21 16.68 12.86 -41.11
CA ARG A 21 17.09 13.99 -41.97
C ARG A 21 15.91 14.89 -42.32
N LEU A 22 14.75 14.30 -42.60
CA LEU A 22 13.54 15.05 -42.97
C LEU A 22 12.96 15.82 -41.78
N LYS A 23 13.08 15.28 -40.57
CA LYS A 23 12.57 15.90 -39.34
C LYS A 23 13.57 16.85 -38.66
N ALA A 24 14.84 16.82 -39.04
CA ALA A 24 15.88 17.70 -38.47
C ALA A 24 15.49 19.21 -38.44
N PRO A 25 14.84 19.79 -39.47
CA PRO A 25 14.38 21.18 -39.40
C PRO A 25 13.33 21.44 -38.30
N GLU A 26 12.45 20.47 -38.00
CA GLU A 26 11.45 20.59 -36.93
C GLU A 26 12.13 20.59 -35.54
N PHE A 27 13.11 19.69 -35.35
CA PHE A 27 13.94 19.67 -34.14
C PHE A 27 14.69 20.99 -33.94
N GLN A 28 15.32 21.50 -35.01
CA GLN A 28 16.01 22.79 -34.97
C GLN A 28 15.05 23.94 -34.64
N ALA A 29 13.85 23.96 -35.22
CA ALA A 29 12.85 25.00 -34.95
C ALA A 29 12.40 25.00 -33.48
N LYS A 30 12.09 23.82 -32.91
CA LYS A 30 11.75 23.69 -31.49
C LYS A 30 12.91 24.07 -30.58
N HIS A 31 14.14 23.67 -30.92
CA HIS A 31 15.32 24.07 -30.16
C HIS A 31 15.48 25.60 -30.13
N GLN A 32 15.30 26.29 -31.27
CA GLN A 32 15.33 27.75 -31.33
C GLN A 32 14.18 28.40 -30.53
N GLN A 33 12.98 27.82 -30.54
CA GLN A 33 11.87 28.27 -29.69
C GLN A 33 12.21 28.20 -28.19
N LEU A 34 13.04 27.24 -27.79
CA LEU A 34 13.49 27.03 -26.41
C LEU A 34 14.78 27.82 -26.07
N GLY A 35 15.18 28.78 -26.91
CA GLY A 35 16.33 29.65 -26.70
C GLY A 35 17.60 29.23 -27.44
N GLY A 36 17.54 28.13 -28.21
CA GLY A 36 18.66 27.60 -28.98
C GLY A 36 19.88 27.31 -28.11
N ASP A 37 21.06 27.51 -28.69
CA ASP A 37 22.36 27.24 -28.08
C ASP A 37 22.62 27.98 -26.75
N ASN A 38 21.93 29.10 -26.51
CA ASN A 38 22.02 29.88 -25.28
C ASN A 38 20.88 29.57 -24.29
N GLY A 39 19.93 28.72 -24.68
CA GLY A 39 18.82 28.24 -23.86
C GLY A 39 19.25 27.13 -22.90
N PHE A 40 18.29 26.66 -22.12
CA PHE A 40 18.54 25.65 -21.06
C PHE A 40 18.93 24.27 -21.62
N LEU A 41 18.56 23.96 -22.87
CA LEU A 41 19.00 22.73 -23.54
C LEU A 41 20.48 22.80 -23.94
N GLY A 42 21.01 23.98 -24.27
CA GLY A 42 22.39 24.17 -24.74
C GLY A 42 22.66 23.53 -26.11
N GLN A 43 23.92 23.24 -26.40
CA GLN A 43 24.32 22.70 -27.70
C GLN A 43 23.81 21.25 -27.90
N PRO A 44 23.43 20.86 -29.13
CA PRO A 44 23.12 19.47 -29.45
C PRO A 44 24.38 18.60 -29.30
N THR A 45 24.22 17.42 -28.69
CA THR A 45 25.28 16.42 -28.50
C THR A 45 25.17 15.24 -29.46
N THR A 46 24.01 15.08 -30.10
CA THR A 46 23.78 14.13 -31.19
C THR A 46 23.14 14.84 -32.39
N GLU A 47 23.20 14.20 -33.56
CA GLU A 47 22.25 14.48 -34.63
C GLU A 47 20.85 13.96 -34.23
N VAL A 48 19.83 14.28 -35.04
CA VAL A 48 18.53 13.61 -34.92
C VAL A 48 18.69 12.15 -35.34
N GLN A 49 18.22 11.23 -34.51
CA GLN A 49 18.38 9.78 -34.69
C GLN A 49 17.04 9.06 -34.47
N LEU A 50 16.91 7.86 -35.03
CA LEU A 50 15.82 6.96 -34.67
C LEU A 50 15.99 6.48 -33.24
N CYS A 51 14.89 6.44 -32.50
CA CYS A 51 14.85 5.77 -31.21
C CYS A 51 15.15 4.27 -31.36
N PRO A 52 15.76 3.63 -30.35
CA PRO A 52 16.02 2.19 -30.31
C PRO A 52 14.81 1.28 -30.63
N ASP A 53 13.60 1.69 -30.28
CA ASP A 53 12.35 0.98 -30.57
C ASP A 53 11.82 1.19 -32.01
N GLN A 54 12.53 2.00 -32.81
CA GLN A 54 12.20 2.39 -34.19
C GLN A 54 10.86 3.13 -34.38
N SER A 55 10.26 3.63 -33.29
CA SER A 55 8.92 4.23 -33.31
C SER A 55 8.92 5.74 -33.12
N GLY A 56 10.08 6.34 -32.87
CA GLY A 56 10.26 7.78 -32.69
C GLY A 56 11.61 8.27 -33.15
N LEU A 57 11.82 9.57 -33.01
CA LEU A 57 13.11 10.21 -33.21
C LEU A 57 13.53 10.93 -31.93
N TYR A 58 14.83 11.06 -31.71
CA TYR A 58 15.34 11.87 -30.62
C TYR A 58 16.56 12.67 -31.03
N GLN A 59 16.84 13.70 -30.25
CA GLN A 59 18.11 14.42 -30.26
C GLN A 59 18.47 14.78 -28.83
N HIS A 60 19.71 14.47 -28.43
CA HIS A 60 20.24 14.89 -27.14
C HIS A 60 20.93 16.24 -27.26
N PHE A 61 20.84 16.99 -26.16
CA PHE A 61 21.48 18.27 -25.93
C PHE A 61 22.25 18.20 -24.62
N GLN A 62 23.05 19.22 -24.31
CA GLN A 62 23.83 19.27 -23.07
C GLN A 62 22.95 19.23 -21.82
N GLY A 63 21.83 19.96 -21.84
CA GLY A 63 20.92 20.11 -20.70
C GLY A 63 19.64 19.27 -20.80
N GLY A 64 19.36 18.62 -21.93
CA GLY A 64 18.10 17.91 -22.12
C GLY A 64 18.02 17.08 -23.39
N SER A 65 16.81 16.73 -23.78
CA SER A 65 16.51 15.98 -25.00
C SER A 65 15.24 16.50 -25.66
N LEU A 66 15.17 16.38 -26.98
CA LEU A 66 13.91 16.46 -27.71
C LEU A 66 13.54 15.05 -28.22
N TYR A 67 12.28 14.67 -28.09
CA TYR A 67 11.73 13.40 -28.56
C TYR A 67 10.50 13.65 -29.41
N TRP A 68 10.49 13.03 -30.60
CA TRP A 68 9.38 13.06 -31.53
C TRP A 68 8.69 11.69 -31.57
N HIS A 69 7.38 11.68 -31.38
CA HIS A 69 6.54 10.50 -31.53
C HIS A 69 5.10 10.91 -31.85
N ASP A 70 4.43 10.10 -32.68
CA ASP A 70 3.04 10.32 -33.11
C ASP A 70 2.73 11.76 -33.58
N GLY A 71 3.66 12.38 -34.31
CA GLY A 71 3.48 13.74 -34.84
C GLY A 71 3.78 14.87 -33.87
N HIS A 72 4.10 14.58 -32.60
CA HIS A 72 4.39 15.57 -31.57
C HIS A 72 5.87 15.56 -31.19
N LEU A 73 6.41 16.74 -30.87
CA LEU A 73 7.81 16.93 -30.46
C LEU A 73 7.83 17.55 -29.06
N HIS A 74 8.39 16.81 -28.11
CA HIS A 74 8.41 17.17 -26.69
C HIS A 74 9.81 17.28 -26.15
N GLU A 75 9.97 18.24 -25.26
CA GLU A 75 11.18 18.50 -24.51
C GLU A 75 11.16 17.79 -23.15
N ILE A 76 12.32 17.27 -22.76
CA ILE A 76 12.56 16.72 -21.43
C ILE A 76 13.99 17.02 -20.95
N HIS A 77 14.16 17.56 -19.74
CA HIS A 77 15.45 17.98 -19.20
C HIS A 77 15.64 17.62 -17.73
N GLY A 78 16.84 17.96 -17.22
CA GLY A 78 17.17 17.88 -15.80
C GLY A 78 16.87 16.54 -15.15
N ALA A 79 16.39 16.60 -13.90
CA ALA A 79 16.15 15.41 -13.08
C ALA A 79 15.06 14.49 -13.65
N ILE A 80 14.07 15.03 -14.36
CA ILE A 80 13.00 14.23 -14.98
C ILE A 80 13.56 13.41 -16.14
N ARG A 81 14.39 14.03 -17.00
CA ARG A 81 15.12 13.34 -18.06
C ARG A 81 16.00 12.24 -17.48
N ASP A 82 16.78 12.56 -16.46
CA ASP A 82 17.73 11.62 -15.87
C ASP A 82 17.01 10.44 -15.23
N LYS A 83 15.85 10.67 -14.61
CA LYS A 83 14.98 9.61 -14.10
C LYS A 83 14.46 8.72 -15.22
N TRP A 84 13.90 9.30 -16.28
CA TRP A 84 13.40 8.54 -17.43
C TRP A 84 14.50 7.73 -18.12
N ALA A 85 15.72 8.27 -18.17
CA ALA A 85 16.90 7.57 -18.67
C ALA A 85 17.20 6.29 -17.88
N VAL A 86 17.14 6.37 -16.54
CA VAL A 86 17.34 5.21 -15.65
C VAL A 86 16.25 4.15 -15.85
N LEU A 87 15.02 4.56 -16.14
CA LEU A 87 13.90 3.66 -16.43
C LEU A 87 13.99 2.99 -17.81
N GLY A 88 14.93 3.41 -18.66
CA GLY A 88 15.14 2.84 -20.00
C GLY A 88 14.51 3.64 -21.14
N TRP A 89 14.28 4.94 -20.95
CA TRP A 89 13.77 5.88 -21.95
C TRP A 89 12.42 5.44 -22.53
N GLU A 90 12.22 5.55 -23.84
CA GLU A 90 10.98 5.20 -24.53
C GLU A 90 10.58 3.72 -24.41
N ARG A 91 11.51 2.85 -24.02
CA ARG A 91 11.25 1.42 -23.76
C ARG A 91 10.82 1.14 -22.33
N SER A 92 10.80 2.16 -21.46
CA SER A 92 10.25 2.06 -20.12
C SER A 92 8.73 1.87 -20.14
N PRO A 93 8.11 1.46 -19.02
CA PRO A 93 6.64 1.41 -18.90
C PRO A 93 5.94 2.74 -19.19
N LEU A 94 6.65 3.87 -19.14
CA LEU A 94 6.08 5.21 -19.39
C LEU A 94 5.85 5.49 -20.88
N GLY A 95 6.68 4.93 -21.77
CA GLY A 95 6.70 5.26 -23.18
C GLY A 95 7.30 6.64 -23.48
N TYR A 96 6.80 7.30 -24.52
CA TYR A 96 7.24 8.63 -24.96
C TYR A 96 6.63 9.78 -24.14
N PRO A 97 7.34 10.92 -24.00
CA PRO A 97 6.75 12.12 -23.42
C PRO A 97 5.61 12.65 -24.31
N VAL A 98 4.54 13.15 -23.69
CA VAL A 98 3.38 13.78 -24.35
C VAL A 98 3.20 15.24 -23.94
N THR A 99 4.10 15.76 -23.11
CA THR A 99 4.22 17.18 -22.78
C THR A 99 5.69 17.58 -22.80
N ASP A 100 5.95 18.86 -23.03
CA ASP A 100 7.20 19.47 -22.55
C ASP A 100 7.25 19.43 -21.01
N GLU A 101 8.40 19.75 -20.41
CA GLU A 101 8.48 19.86 -18.95
C GLU A 101 7.74 21.12 -18.46
N MET A 102 6.72 20.92 -17.63
CA MET A 102 5.84 21.97 -17.13
C MET A 102 6.05 22.21 -15.63
N ALA A 103 5.81 23.44 -15.18
CA ALA A 103 5.67 23.72 -13.76
C ALA A 103 4.33 23.14 -13.27
N THR A 104 4.35 22.55 -12.09
CA THR A 104 3.13 22.13 -11.40
C THR A 104 2.26 23.35 -11.06
N PRO A 105 0.92 23.21 -11.09
CA PRO A 105 0.00 24.28 -10.76
C PRO A 105 0.17 24.93 -9.38
N ASP A 106 0.71 24.24 -8.38
CA ASP A 106 1.00 24.81 -7.04
C ASP A 106 2.30 25.64 -7.01
N GLY A 107 3.13 25.55 -8.05
CA GLY A 107 4.41 26.24 -8.18
C GLY A 107 5.59 25.58 -7.48
N THR A 108 5.43 24.37 -6.91
CA THR A 108 6.46 23.69 -6.11
C THR A 108 7.36 22.80 -6.97
N GLY A 109 6.75 21.96 -7.79
CA GLY A 109 7.43 20.95 -8.59
C GLY A 109 7.40 21.22 -10.09
N ARG A 110 8.01 20.29 -10.84
CA ARG A 110 7.95 20.22 -12.30
C ARG A 110 7.55 18.81 -12.73
N TYR A 111 7.00 18.65 -13.92
CA TYR A 111 6.58 17.34 -14.41
C TYR A 111 6.63 17.23 -15.93
N ASN A 112 6.75 15.99 -16.40
CA ASN A 112 6.36 15.59 -17.76
C ASN A 112 5.29 14.49 -17.65
N HIS A 113 4.27 14.56 -18.51
CA HIS A 113 3.43 13.41 -18.77
C HIS A 113 4.04 12.57 -19.91
N PHE A 114 3.84 11.27 -19.81
CA PHE A 114 4.21 10.28 -20.81
C PHE A 114 2.95 9.51 -21.25
N GLN A 115 3.08 8.69 -22.29
CA GLN A 115 1.97 7.91 -22.85
C GLN A 115 1.22 7.09 -21.79
N HIS A 116 1.94 6.52 -20.82
CA HIS A 116 1.37 5.60 -19.84
C HIS A 116 1.65 5.99 -18.39
N GLY A 117 2.20 7.17 -18.15
CA GLY A 117 2.50 7.62 -16.81
C GLY A 117 2.99 9.05 -16.75
N SER A 118 3.65 9.41 -15.67
CA SER A 118 4.13 10.77 -15.41
C SER A 118 5.36 10.71 -14.52
N ILE A 119 6.27 11.65 -14.70
CA ILE A 119 7.38 11.86 -13.76
C ILE A 119 7.20 13.25 -13.17
N TYR A 120 7.16 13.32 -11.85
CA TYR A 120 7.10 14.56 -11.09
C TYR A 120 8.39 14.74 -10.32
N TRP A 121 8.89 15.98 -10.29
CA TRP A 121 10.07 16.38 -9.55
C TRP A 121 9.73 17.48 -8.56
N THR A 122 10.24 17.38 -7.33
CA THR A 122 10.29 18.51 -6.38
C THR A 122 11.72 18.71 -5.88
N PRO A 123 12.07 19.92 -5.40
CA PRO A 123 13.34 20.15 -4.72
C PRO A 123 13.57 19.25 -3.50
N GLN A 124 12.50 18.80 -2.82
CA GLN A 124 12.56 18.05 -1.57
C GLN A 124 12.73 16.54 -1.82
N THR A 125 12.01 16.00 -2.79
CA THR A 125 11.88 14.55 -2.97
C THR A 125 12.64 14.04 -4.18
N GLY A 126 13.00 14.90 -5.14
CA GLY A 126 13.58 14.47 -6.41
C GLY A 126 12.52 14.01 -7.41
N ALA A 127 12.95 13.28 -8.45
CA ALA A 127 12.09 12.86 -9.56
C ALA A 127 11.57 11.42 -9.36
N TRP A 128 10.25 11.26 -9.37
CA TRP A 128 9.55 9.99 -9.16
C TRP A 128 8.54 9.73 -10.25
N GLU A 129 8.47 8.47 -10.70
CA GLU A 129 7.47 8.06 -11.68
C GLU A 129 6.19 7.57 -11.02
N VAL A 130 5.06 7.82 -11.67
CA VAL A 130 3.79 7.17 -11.38
C VAL A 130 3.16 6.78 -12.70
N HIS A 131 2.69 5.53 -12.85
CA HIS A 131 2.13 5.04 -14.11
C HIS A 131 0.87 4.19 -13.94
N GLY A 132 0.25 3.87 -15.07
CA GLY A 132 -0.92 3.00 -15.14
C GLY A 132 -2.08 3.42 -14.24
N ALA A 133 -2.77 2.42 -13.66
CA ALA A 133 -3.96 2.62 -12.87
C ALA A 133 -3.71 3.42 -11.57
N ILE A 134 -2.50 3.37 -11.03
CA ILE A 134 -2.12 4.18 -9.86
C ILE A 134 -2.09 5.66 -10.24
N ARG A 135 -1.44 5.99 -11.36
CA ARG A 135 -1.37 7.36 -11.88
C ARG A 135 -2.76 7.89 -12.24
N ASP A 136 -3.60 7.07 -12.86
CA ASP A 136 -4.96 7.46 -13.22
C ASP A 136 -5.81 7.75 -11.98
N LYS A 137 -5.70 6.93 -10.94
CA LYS A 137 -6.36 7.19 -9.65
C LYS A 137 -5.85 8.47 -8.98
N TRP A 138 -4.55 8.72 -9.00
CA TRP A 138 -3.99 9.97 -8.47
C TRP A 138 -4.46 11.20 -9.27
N ALA A 139 -4.59 11.07 -10.59
CA ALA A 139 -5.15 12.10 -11.45
C ALA A 139 -6.61 12.42 -11.10
N GLU A 140 -7.44 11.39 -10.88
CA GLU A 140 -8.84 11.53 -10.44
C GLU A 140 -8.96 12.28 -9.11
N LEU A 141 -7.98 12.10 -8.21
CA LEU A 141 -7.92 12.78 -6.91
C LEU A 141 -7.45 14.24 -7.01
N GLY A 142 -6.96 14.68 -8.18
CA GLY A 142 -6.46 16.04 -8.40
C GLY A 142 -4.94 16.19 -8.33
N TRP A 143 -4.18 15.13 -8.62
CA TRP A 143 -2.72 15.16 -8.74
C TRP A 143 -2.01 15.61 -7.45
N GLU A 144 -0.95 16.41 -7.56
CA GLU A 144 -0.16 16.93 -6.45
C GLU A 144 -0.96 17.83 -5.50
N ARG A 145 -2.12 18.33 -5.95
CA ARG A 145 -3.06 19.10 -5.12
C ARG A 145 -4.05 18.24 -4.36
N SER A 146 -4.07 16.93 -4.60
CA SER A 146 -4.85 15.98 -3.81
C SER A 146 -4.31 15.88 -2.39
N TRP A 147 -5.08 15.25 -1.51
CA TRP A 147 -4.65 15.01 -0.13
C TRP A 147 -3.39 14.13 -0.03
N LEU A 148 -3.03 13.39 -1.09
CA LEU A 148 -1.82 12.56 -1.13
C LEU A 148 -0.54 13.37 -1.28
N GLY A 149 -0.60 14.53 -1.95
CA GLY A 149 0.58 15.32 -2.31
C GLY A 149 1.38 14.71 -3.47
N TYR A 150 2.70 14.99 -3.47
CA TYR A 150 3.63 14.51 -4.48
C TYR A 150 4.03 13.04 -4.29
N PRO A 151 4.39 12.32 -5.36
CA PRO A 151 5.02 11.01 -5.23
C PRO A 151 6.40 11.13 -4.57
N ILE A 152 6.73 10.14 -3.74
CA ILE A 152 8.02 9.98 -3.06
C ILE A 152 8.65 8.61 -3.31
N SER A 153 8.02 7.80 -4.16
CA SER A 153 8.55 6.55 -4.68
C SER A 153 8.09 6.33 -6.12
N ASP A 154 8.83 5.50 -6.86
CA ASP A 154 8.32 4.87 -8.07
C ASP A 154 7.21 3.85 -7.71
N GLU A 155 6.55 3.28 -8.72
CA GLU A 155 5.73 2.09 -8.51
C GLU A 155 6.63 0.91 -8.12
N THR A 156 6.28 0.23 -7.03
CA THR A 156 6.99 -0.94 -6.53
C THR A 156 6.06 -2.13 -6.31
N ASN A 157 6.63 -3.33 -6.23
CA ASN A 157 5.88 -4.54 -5.91
C ASN A 157 5.33 -4.46 -4.48
N PHE A 158 4.11 -4.97 -4.31
CA PHE A 158 3.40 -5.10 -3.04
C PHE A 158 2.88 -6.54 -2.91
N PRO A 159 2.60 -7.05 -1.69
CA PRO A 159 2.10 -8.42 -1.49
C PRO A 159 0.93 -8.83 -2.38
N GLU A 160 0.81 -10.13 -2.58
CA GLU A 160 -0.27 -10.75 -3.36
C GLU A 160 -0.31 -10.22 -4.81
N ASP A 161 0.88 -10.07 -5.42
CA ASP A 161 1.08 -9.52 -6.77
C ASP A 161 0.55 -8.08 -6.95
N GLY A 162 0.44 -7.33 -5.86
CA GLY A 162 0.02 -5.94 -5.86
C GLY A 162 1.13 -4.99 -6.30
N LYS A 163 0.74 -3.73 -6.49
CA LYS A 163 1.63 -2.59 -6.74
C LYS A 163 1.34 -1.46 -5.78
N VAL A 164 2.33 -0.64 -5.50
CA VAL A 164 2.17 0.56 -4.67
C VAL A 164 3.06 1.69 -5.14
N SER A 165 2.51 2.90 -5.15
CA SER A 165 3.28 4.15 -5.12
C SER A 165 3.00 4.89 -3.82
N VAL A 166 4.06 5.41 -3.21
CA VAL A 166 4.00 6.20 -1.98
C VAL A 166 4.02 7.68 -2.33
N PHE A 167 3.16 8.44 -1.68
CA PHE A 167 3.03 9.88 -1.77
C PHE A 167 3.32 10.49 -0.40
N GLU A 168 3.50 11.81 -0.35
CA GLU A 168 3.86 12.56 0.87
C GLU A 168 2.94 12.26 2.06
N HIS A 169 1.65 12.03 1.80
CA HIS A 169 0.62 11.87 2.82
C HIS A 169 -0.16 10.55 2.70
N GLY A 170 0.32 9.58 1.92
CA GLY A 170 -0.38 8.31 1.80
C GLY A 170 0.17 7.44 0.69
N SER A 171 -0.57 6.40 0.33
CA SER A 171 -0.21 5.48 -0.72
C SER A 171 -1.41 5.16 -1.60
N ILE A 172 -1.14 4.84 -2.86
CA ILE A 172 -2.13 4.19 -3.72
C ILE A 172 -1.63 2.78 -3.99
N TYR A 173 -2.47 1.80 -3.66
CA TYR A 173 -2.25 0.39 -3.85
C TYR A 173 -3.07 -0.11 -5.03
N TRP A 174 -2.57 -1.08 -5.78
CA TRP A 174 -3.30 -1.65 -6.92
C TRP A 174 -3.14 -3.16 -7.00
N TRP A 175 -4.24 -3.84 -7.35
CA TRP A 175 -4.24 -5.24 -7.81
C TRP A 175 -5.11 -5.37 -9.06
N PRO A 176 -4.89 -6.39 -9.91
CA PRO A 176 -5.72 -6.63 -11.10
C PRO A 176 -7.22 -6.82 -10.79
N ASP A 177 -7.56 -7.42 -9.64
CA ASP A 177 -8.93 -7.78 -9.26
C ASP A 177 -9.64 -6.71 -8.42
N THR A 178 -8.90 -5.82 -7.74
CA THR A 178 -9.49 -4.74 -6.94
C THR A 178 -9.29 -3.35 -7.54
N GLY A 179 -8.35 -3.17 -8.47
CA GLY A 179 -7.97 -1.86 -8.98
C GLY A 179 -7.27 -0.99 -7.93
N ALA A 180 -7.16 0.32 -8.22
CA ALA A 180 -6.42 1.25 -7.39
C ALA A 180 -7.22 1.68 -6.14
N ILE A 181 -6.56 1.75 -4.98
CA ILE A 181 -7.11 2.14 -3.68
C ILE A 181 -6.11 3.05 -2.98
N GLU A 182 -6.53 4.27 -2.67
CA GLU A 182 -5.82 5.28 -1.90
C GLU A 182 -6.07 5.11 -0.40
N LEU A 183 -5.02 5.16 0.42
CA LEU A 183 -5.11 5.10 1.88
C LEU A 183 -3.93 5.86 2.52
N HIS A 184 -4.18 6.54 3.64
CA HIS A 184 -3.11 7.05 4.48
C HIS A 184 -2.57 5.89 5.33
N ASP A 185 -3.33 5.48 6.35
CA ASP A 185 -3.06 4.34 7.21
C ASP A 185 -4.33 3.52 7.46
N VAL A 186 -4.20 2.38 8.15
CA VAL A 186 -5.31 1.54 8.61
C VAL A 186 -5.25 1.42 10.13
N ALA A 187 -6.41 1.43 10.77
CA ALA A 187 -6.57 1.00 12.15
C ALA A 187 -7.40 -0.28 12.22
N VAL A 188 -7.02 -1.16 13.15
CA VAL A 188 -7.76 -2.38 13.49
C VAL A 188 -8.20 -2.26 14.94
N HIS A 189 -9.50 -2.42 15.15
CA HIS A 189 -10.12 -2.35 16.48
C HIS A 189 -10.74 -3.69 16.82
N TYR A 190 -10.59 -4.14 18.06
CA TYR A 190 -11.56 -5.03 18.65
C TYR A 190 -12.84 -4.24 18.97
N THR A 191 -13.99 -4.82 18.66
CA THR A 191 -15.30 -4.12 18.65
C THR A 191 -16.34 -4.71 19.60
N GLY A 192 -16.03 -5.84 20.25
CA GLY A 192 -16.90 -6.49 21.22
C GLY A 192 -17.05 -7.99 21.00
N ILE A 193 -17.87 -8.60 21.86
CA ILE A 193 -18.25 -10.01 21.82
C ILE A 193 -19.76 -10.19 21.63
N VAL A 194 -20.14 -11.39 21.15
CA VAL A 194 -21.52 -11.89 21.20
C VAL A 194 -21.50 -13.28 21.80
N CYS A 195 -22.38 -13.50 22.79
CA CYS A 195 -22.63 -14.80 23.39
C CYS A 195 -23.69 -15.56 22.57
N PHE A 196 -23.44 -16.84 22.32
CA PHE A 196 -24.34 -17.76 21.62
C PHE A 196 -24.81 -18.92 22.51
N GLY A 197 -24.12 -19.18 23.62
CA GLY A 197 -24.45 -20.18 24.63
C GLY A 197 -23.65 -19.90 25.90
N GLU A 198 -24.29 -20.10 27.05
CA GLU A 198 -23.72 -20.00 28.40
C GLU A 198 -23.20 -21.36 28.88
N THR A 199 -22.34 -21.39 29.89
CA THR A 199 -22.01 -22.64 30.59
C THR A 199 -23.25 -23.18 31.33
N ASP A 200 -23.54 -24.47 31.18
CA ASP A 200 -24.83 -25.07 31.57
C ASP A 200 -24.78 -25.95 32.83
N ASN A 201 -23.65 -26.00 33.55
CA ASN A 201 -23.39 -27.06 34.53
C ASN A 201 -23.25 -26.69 36.02
N ASP A 202 -23.30 -25.42 36.45
CA ASP A 202 -23.02 -25.08 37.87
C ASP A 202 -24.16 -24.36 38.65
N GLN A 203 -25.35 -24.18 38.10
CA GLN A 203 -26.61 -23.91 38.84
C GLN A 203 -26.58 -22.93 40.06
N LEU A 204 -25.80 -21.84 40.05
CA LEU A 204 -26.01 -20.71 41.00
C LEU A 204 -25.88 -19.31 40.39
N SER A 205 -25.20 -19.17 39.24
CA SER A 205 -25.25 -17.99 38.36
C SER A 205 -25.47 -18.49 36.93
N SER A 206 -26.37 -17.88 36.15
CA SER A 206 -26.57 -18.21 34.73
C SER A 206 -25.71 -17.34 33.81
N ALA A 207 -24.82 -16.54 34.39
CA ALA A 207 -24.30 -15.37 33.72
C ALA A 207 -22.76 -15.48 33.72
N ASP A 208 -22.21 -15.82 32.56
CA ASP A 208 -20.77 -16.00 32.36
C ASP A 208 -20.05 -14.64 32.53
N GLU A 209 -18.78 -14.69 32.95
CA GLU A 209 -17.91 -13.52 33.08
C GLU A 209 -16.76 -13.55 32.04
N PRO A 210 -17.06 -13.53 30.73
CA PRO A 210 -16.03 -13.72 29.72
C PRO A 210 -15.08 -12.52 29.64
N TYR A 211 -13.84 -12.78 29.26
CA TYR A 211 -12.91 -11.76 28.79
C TYR A 211 -12.02 -12.30 27.67
N VAL A 212 -11.44 -11.38 26.89
CA VAL A 212 -10.64 -11.72 25.71
C VAL A 212 -9.22 -11.20 25.89
N VAL A 213 -8.26 -12.10 25.74
CA VAL A 213 -6.84 -11.77 25.58
C VAL A 213 -6.49 -11.80 24.10
N MET A 214 -5.79 -10.76 23.64
CA MET A 214 -5.42 -10.60 22.24
C MET A 214 -3.92 -10.35 22.09
N GLY A 215 -3.22 -11.26 21.42
CA GLY A 215 -1.85 -11.08 20.97
C GLY A 215 -1.82 -10.58 19.54
N VAL A 216 -1.13 -9.48 19.27
CA VAL A 216 -1.08 -8.84 17.95
C VAL A 216 0.36 -8.81 17.46
N ILE A 217 0.57 -9.31 16.24
CA ILE A 217 1.86 -9.28 15.54
C ILE A 217 1.69 -8.52 14.22
N ASN A 218 2.57 -7.55 13.98
CA ASN A 218 2.66 -6.79 12.75
C ASN A 218 4.14 -6.65 12.30
N PRO A 219 4.42 -6.13 11.09
CA PRO A 219 5.80 -6.00 10.59
C PRO A 219 6.75 -5.17 11.45
N THR A 220 6.23 -4.30 12.31
CA THR A 220 7.02 -3.38 13.15
C THR A 220 7.14 -3.81 14.60
N GLY A 221 6.40 -4.83 15.03
CA GLY A 221 6.49 -5.34 16.39
C GLY A 221 5.27 -6.13 16.84
N THR A 222 5.17 -6.30 18.16
CA THR A 222 4.09 -7.03 18.81
C THR A 222 3.46 -6.24 19.93
N SER A 223 2.22 -6.61 20.27
CA SER A 223 1.46 -6.00 21.36
C SER A 223 0.49 -7.02 21.94
N THR A 224 0.14 -6.86 23.20
CA THR A 224 -0.86 -7.69 23.88
C THR A 224 -1.91 -6.79 24.49
N PHE A 225 -3.18 -7.16 24.31
CA PHE A 225 -4.35 -6.46 24.82
C PHE A 225 -5.21 -7.42 25.62
N ARG A 226 -6.00 -6.87 26.52
CA ARG A 226 -7.04 -7.59 27.25
C ARG A 226 -8.26 -6.69 27.37
N THR A 227 -9.44 -7.26 27.24
CA THR A 227 -10.69 -6.55 27.53
C THR A 227 -10.87 -6.36 29.04
N GLN A 228 -11.90 -5.59 29.41
CA GLN A 228 -12.49 -5.78 30.73
C GLN A 228 -13.13 -7.18 30.84
N ILE A 229 -13.38 -7.61 32.06
CA ILE A 229 -14.28 -8.72 32.34
C ILE A 229 -15.71 -8.23 32.07
N TYR A 230 -16.46 -8.97 31.27
CA TYR A 230 -17.83 -8.64 31.00
C TYR A 230 -18.73 -9.39 31.98
N GLU A 231 -19.28 -8.68 32.96
CA GLU A 231 -20.15 -9.31 33.94
C GLU A 231 -21.49 -9.73 33.34
N GLY A 232 -21.93 -10.91 33.77
CA GLY A 232 -23.25 -11.47 33.55
C GLY A 232 -23.71 -11.51 32.11
N VAL A 233 -22.91 -12.12 31.22
CA VAL A 233 -23.22 -12.20 29.79
C VAL A 233 -24.09 -13.41 29.50
N ASP A 234 -25.35 -13.14 29.18
CA ASP A 234 -26.29 -14.20 28.87
C ASP A 234 -26.28 -14.60 27.38
N ALA A 235 -26.77 -15.79 27.08
CA ALA A 235 -26.90 -16.40 25.77
C ALA A 235 -27.74 -15.50 24.87
N GLY A 236 -27.09 -15.03 23.82
CA GLY A 236 -27.67 -14.14 22.86
C GLY A 236 -27.53 -12.65 23.19
N GLU A 237 -26.82 -12.29 24.24
CA GLU A 237 -26.38 -10.92 24.49
C GLU A 237 -25.09 -10.57 23.75
N SER A 238 -24.76 -9.29 23.74
CA SER A 238 -23.48 -8.78 23.25
C SER A 238 -22.88 -7.79 24.24
N ARG A 239 -21.57 -7.57 24.11
CA ARG A 239 -20.84 -6.55 24.84
C ARG A 239 -19.98 -5.78 23.84
N PRO A 240 -20.51 -4.69 23.25
CA PRO A 240 -19.71 -3.79 22.43
C PRO A 240 -18.60 -3.17 23.27
N ASP A 241 -17.42 -3.08 22.69
CA ASP A 241 -16.22 -2.48 23.31
C ASP A 241 -15.33 -1.94 22.20
N LEU A 242 -14.37 -1.07 22.51
CA LEU A 242 -13.48 -0.50 21.50
C LEU A 242 -12.04 -0.44 22.01
N ILE A 243 -11.22 -1.35 21.49
CA ILE A 243 -9.79 -1.39 21.78
C ILE A 243 -9.03 -1.29 20.46
N GLU A 244 -8.19 -0.26 20.32
CA GLU A 244 -7.31 -0.12 19.16
C GLU A 244 -6.13 -1.07 19.27
N LEU A 245 -6.12 -2.07 18.40
CA LEU A 245 -5.12 -3.13 18.36
C LEU A 245 -3.91 -2.74 17.51
N TYR A 246 -4.15 -1.95 16.48
CA TYR A 246 -3.15 -1.55 15.50
C TYR A 246 -3.52 -0.24 14.83
N ARG A 247 -2.51 0.59 14.56
CA ARG A 247 -2.60 1.77 13.70
C ARG A 247 -1.30 1.92 12.92
N GLY A 248 -1.40 2.01 11.59
CA GLY A 248 -0.25 2.26 10.73
C GLY A 248 -0.42 1.73 9.31
N LYS A 249 0.71 1.52 8.62
CA LYS A 249 0.73 1.06 7.23
C LYS A 249 0.17 -0.36 7.10
N PRO A 250 -0.66 -0.65 6.09
CA PRO A 250 -1.33 -1.95 5.95
C PRO A 250 -0.37 -3.05 5.43
N GLY A 251 0.60 -3.45 6.25
CA GLY A 251 1.61 -4.47 5.93
C GLY A 251 1.21 -5.91 6.28
N GLY A 252 -0.03 -6.13 6.73
CA GLY A 252 -0.52 -7.38 7.29
C GLY A 252 -0.49 -7.40 8.81
N LEU A 253 -1.37 -8.22 9.40
CA LEU A 253 -1.60 -8.29 10.84
C LEU A 253 -2.01 -9.71 11.24
N THR A 254 -1.45 -10.26 12.30
CA THR A 254 -1.93 -11.48 12.94
C THR A 254 -2.48 -11.14 14.32
N ILE A 255 -3.68 -11.62 14.62
CA ILE A 255 -4.38 -11.45 15.90
C ILE A 255 -4.66 -12.85 16.47
N SER A 256 -3.91 -13.24 17.49
CA SER A 256 -4.24 -14.40 18.32
C SER A 256 -5.27 -13.98 19.36
N VAL A 257 -6.36 -14.72 19.45
CA VAL A 257 -7.50 -14.44 20.32
C VAL A 257 -7.68 -15.63 21.24
N LEU A 258 -7.67 -15.37 22.54
CA LEU A 258 -7.96 -16.34 23.58
C LEU A 258 -9.16 -15.83 24.38
N PHE A 259 -10.23 -16.61 24.39
CA PHE A 259 -11.39 -16.39 25.22
C PHE A 259 -11.26 -17.14 26.53
N MET A 260 -11.49 -16.43 27.61
CA MET A 260 -11.41 -16.91 28.97
C MET A 260 -12.76 -16.69 29.66
N GLU A 261 -13.14 -17.61 30.51
CA GLU A 261 -14.20 -17.47 31.50
C GLU A 261 -13.56 -17.09 32.83
N HIS A 262 -14.02 -16.01 33.45
CA HIS A 262 -13.53 -15.63 34.76
C HIS A 262 -14.33 -16.36 35.85
N ASP A 263 -13.63 -17.15 36.68
CA ASP A 263 -14.25 -17.89 37.79
C ASP A 263 -13.65 -17.48 39.14
N ASP A 264 -12.31 -17.49 39.23
CA ASP A 264 -11.54 -17.17 40.43
C ASP A 264 -10.11 -16.70 40.05
N GLY A 265 -9.54 -15.74 40.77
CA GLY A 265 -8.13 -15.33 40.64
C GLY A 265 -7.88 -13.90 40.12
N ASP A 266 -6.60 -13.56 39.90
CA ASP A 266 -6.19 -12.25 39.34
C ASP A 266 -5.88 -12.40 37.84
N PRO A 267 -6.77 -11.93 36.95
CA PRO A 267 -6.58 -12.09 35.51
C PRO A 267 -5.47 -11.17 34.93
N ASP A 268 -4.86 -10.29 35.72
CA ASP A 268 -3.63 -9.55 35.34
C ASP A 268 -2.32 -10.26 35.75
N LYS A 269 -2.38 -11.33 36.56
CA LYS A 269 -1.22 -12.05 37.13
C LYS A 269 -0.16 -12.44 36.10
N TYR A 270 -0.57 -12.75 34.87
CA TYR A 270 0.31 -13.26 33.81
C TYR A 270 0.62 -12.24 32.71
N LYS A 271 0.26 -10.97 32.88
CA LYS A 271 0.41 -9.92 31.86
C LYS A 271 1.83 -9.78 31.31
N GLU A 272 2.85 -9.76 32.18
CA GLU A 272 4.26 -9.66 31.77
C GLU A 272 4.75 -10.93 31.06
N ALA A 273 4.28 -12.10 31.50
CA ALA A 273 4.59 -13.37 30.87
C ALA A 273 3.99 -13.45 29.46
N MET A 274 2.73 -13.02 29.28
CA MET A 274 2.06 -12.96 27.97
C MET A 274 2.82 -12.04 27.00
N GLN A 275 3.24 -10.86 27.46
CA GLN A 275 4.08 -9.96 26.65
C GLN A 275 5.39 -10.64 26.23
N THR A 276 5.98 -11.44 27.11
CA THR A 276 7.21 -12.21 26.84
C THR A 276 6.99 -13.34 25.83
N ALA A 277 5.89 -14.09 25.91
CA ALA A 277 5.53 -15.12 24.93
C ALA A 277 5.34 -14.54 23.54
N VAL A 278 4.55 -13.46 23.43
CA VAL A 278 4.32 -12.79 22.16
C VAL A 278 5.65 -12.22 21.61
N GLY A 279 6.52 -11.68 22.46
CA GLY A 279 7.86 -11.23 22.06
C GLY A 279 8.80 -12.35 21.61
N THR A 280 8.71 -13.54 22.21
CA THR A 280 9.51 -14.72 21.82
C THR A 280 9.11 -15.22 20.45
N ALA A 281 7.80 -15.28 20.16
CA ALA A 281 7.28 -15.61 18.84
C ALA A 281 7.78 -14.64 17.74
N PHE A 282 7.95 -13.35 18.07
CA PHE A 282 8.50 -12.34 17.16
C PHE A 282 10.00 -12.49 16.88
N THR A 283 10.79 -12.97 17.85
CA THR A 283 12.25 -13.12 17.66
C THR A 283 12.60 -14.17 16.60
N GLY A 284 11.71 -15.13 16.33
CA GLY A 284 11.85 -16.06 15.20
C GLY A 284 11.65 -15.41 13.82
N ILE A 285 10.95 -14.27 13.75
CA ILE A 285 10.61 -13.55 12.51
C ILE A 285 11.78 -12.68 12.02
N THR A 286 12.48 -11.98 12.92
CA THR A 286 13.59 -11.07 12.55
C THR A 286 14.75 -11.77 11.85
N ALA A 287 14.94 -13.07 12.07
CA ALA A 287 15.96 -13.87 11.38
C ALA A 287 15.67 -14.08 9.88
N LEU A 288 14.42 -13.98 9.44
CA LEU A 288 14.01 -14.13 8.03
C LEU A 288 13.97 -12.80 7.25
N ILE A 289 13.83 -11.66 7.95
CA ILE A 289 13.73 -10.32 7.34
C ILE A 289 15.12 -9.77 6.91
N ALA A 290 16.21 -10.31 7.45
CA ALA A 290 17.56 -9.74 7.35
C ALA A 290 18.26 -9.83 5.97
N ILE A 291 17.59 -10.22 4.88
CA ILE A 291 18.21 -10.40 3.54
C ILE A 291 17.70 -9.37 2.49
N ILE A 292 17.01 -8.30 2.91
CA ILE A 292 16.52 -7.28 1.96
C ILE A 292 17.21 -5.95 2.25
N PRO A 293 18.12 -5.47 1.38
CA PRO A 293 18.82 -4.21 1.59
C PRO A 293 17.83 -3.04 1.55
N VAL A 294 17.89 -2.28 2.64
CA VAL A 294 17.18 -1.04 2.95
C VAL A 294 17.08 -0.08 1.76
N VAL A 295 15.85 0.15 1.30
CA VAL A 295 15.40 1.43 0.73
C VAL A 295 14.14 1.80 1.52
N GLY A 296 13.94 3.08 1.83
CA GLY A 296 12.86 3.57 2.71
C GLY A 296 11.43 3.12 2.34
N PRO A 297 10.44 3.58 3.13
CA PRO A 297 9.36 2.81 3.78
C PRO A 297 8.52 1.88 2.88
N VAL A 298 9.12 0.79 2.37
CA VAL A 298 8.41 -0.29 1.67
C VAL A 298 8.78 -1.63 2.31
N ILE A 299 8.19 -1.91 3.48
CA ILE A 299 8.43 -3.15 4.26
C ILE A 299 7.60 -4.35 3.75
N ALA A 300 6.63 -4.15 2.85
CA ALA A 300 5.58 -5.15 2.67
C ALA A 300 5.97 -6.40 1.85
N GLY A 301 6.98 -6.37 0.98
CA GLY A 301 7.15 -7.36 -0.10
C GLY A 301 7.44 -8.83 0.26
N VAL A 302 7.76 -9.20 1.51
CA VAL A 302 8.24 -10.57 1.85
C VAL A 302 7.57 -11.20 3.09
N ILE A 303 6.65 -10.51 3.78
CA ILE A 303 6.31 -10.87 5.17
C ILE A 303 5.02 -11.73 5.31
N GLY A 304 4.12 -11.71 4.33
CA GLY A 304 2.84 -12.43 4.38
C GLY A 304 2.94 -13.93 4.77
N PRO A 305 3.85 -14.72 4.17
CA PRO A 305 4.03 -16.14 4.53
C PRO A 305 4.61 -16.36 5.94
N ILE A 306 5.38 -15.40 6.47
CA ILE A 306 6.04 -15.50 7.77
C ILE A 306 5.01 -15.29 8.91
N LEU A 307 4.12 -14.31 8.77
CA LEU A 307 3.06 -14.03 9.74
C LEU A 307 2.13 -15.24 9.98
N SER A 308 1.76 -15.96 8.92
CA SER A 308 0.92 -17.17 9.02
C SER A 308 1.62 -18.34 9.71
N ALA A 309 2.95 -18.43 9.66
CA ALA A 309 3.72 -19.50 10.31
C ALA A 309 3.84 -19.33 11.83
N VAL A 310 3.65 -18.11 12.34
CA VAL A 310 3.89 -17.76 13.76
C VAL A 310 2.59 -17.74 14.56
N ALA A 311 1.44 -17.58 13.88
CA ALA A 311 0.09 -17.64 14.44
C ALA A 311 -0.13 -18.84 15.41
N PRO A 312 0.22 -20.09 15.06
CA PRO A 312 0.04 -21.23 15.97
C PRO A 312 0.93 -21.17 17.22
N THR A 313 2.13 -20.58 17.12
CA THR A 313 3.08 -20.49 18.23
C THR A 313 2.60 -19.50 19.29
N VAL A 314 1.98 -18.39 18.90
CA VAL A 314 1.47 -17.38 19.84
C VAL A 314 0.31 -17.93 20.68
N GLY A 315 -0.65 -18.62 20.05
CA GLY A 315 -1.77 -19.25 20.76
C GLY A 315 -1.27 -20.27 21.79
N VAL A 316 -0.38 -21.17 21.37
CA VAL A 316 0.21 -22.19 22.24
C VAL A 316 0.99 -21.57 23.41
N GLU A 317 1.79 -20.52 23.19
CA GLU A 317 2.55 -19.89 24.27
C GLU A 317 1.66 -19.06 25.21
N LEU A 318 0.60 -18.42 24.70
CA LEU A 318 -0.40 -17.76 25.55
C LEU A 318 -1.12 -18.79 26.42
N ASN A 319 -1.63 -19.86 25.83
CA ASN A 319 -2.34 -20.93 26.55
C ASN A 319 -1.42 -21.67 27.54
N ARG A 320 -0.16 -21.93 27.19
CA ARG A 320 0.82 -22.61 28.06
C ARG A 320 1.27 -21.74 29.25
N LEU A 321 1.38 -20.42 29.07
CA LEU A 321 1.74 -19.49 30.14
C LEU A 321 0.56 -19.22 31.09
N LEU A 322 -0.66 -19.35 30.56
CA LEU A 322 -1.90 -19.28 31.30
C LEU A 322 -2.24 -20.67 31.83
N ASP A 323 -1.46 -21.14 32.82
CA ASP A 323 -1.96 -22.14 33.79
C ASP A 323 -2.87 -21.38 34.75
N THR A 324 -4.02 -20.95 34.21
CA THR A 324 -5.00 -20.09 34.87
C THR A 324 -5.97 -20.93 35.70
N GLU A 325 -6.37 -20.39 36.85
CA GLU A 325 -7.53 -20.91 37.60
C GLU A 325 -8.83 -20.65 36.80
N ASP A 326 -8.79 -19.69 35.87
CA ASP A 326 -9.83 -19.37 34.88
C ASP A 326 -9.85 -20.35 33.69
N ASP A 327 -11.05 -20.68 33.20
CA ASP A 327 -11.28 -21.66 32.15
C ASP A 327 -11.11 -21.09 30.73
N VAL A 328 -10.44 -21.86 29.87
CA VAL A 328 -10.29 -21.52 28.45
C VAL A 328 -11.54 -21.95 27.69
N ILE A 329 -12.31 -20.96 27.21
CA ILE A 329 -13.47 -21.19 26.33
C ILE A 329 -13.00 -21.56 24.91
N GLY A 330 -11.92 -20.93 24.44
CA GLY A 330 -11.32 -21.31 23.16
C GLY A 330 -10.31 -20.31 22.63
N GLU A 331 -9.50 -20.78 21.69
CA GLU A 331 -8.46 -19.98 21.04
C GLU A 331 -8.60 -20.02 19.52
N THR A 332 -8.19 -18.93 18.88
CA THR A 332 -8.04 -18.87 17.43
C THR A 332 -7.00 -17.85 17.04
N THR A 333 -6.60 -17.87 15.78
CA THR A 333 -5.78 -16.82 15.21
C THR A 333 -6.37 -16.34 13.89
N LEU A 334 -6.50 -15.02 13.77
CA LEU A 334 -6.93 -14.32 12.58
C LEU A 334 -5.71 -13.69 11.92
N ALA A 335 -5.46 -14.03 10.66
CA ALA A 335 -4.46 -13.36 9.84
C ALA A 335 -5.16 -12.46 8.82
N LEU A 336 -4.83 -11.17 8.84
CA LEU A 336 -5.22 -10.20 7.83
C LEU A 336 -4.03 -9.95 6.92
N THR A 337 -4.17 -10.28 5.64
CA THR A 337 -3.16 -9.91 4.65
C THR A 337 -3.15 -8.39 4.43
N ALA A 338 -2.07 -7.87 3.86
CA ALA A 338 -1.97 -6.47 3.48
C ALA A 338 -3.15 -6.04 2.57
N LYS A 339 -3.48 -6.85 1.57
CA LYS A 339 -4.62 -6.62 0.67
C LYS A 339 -5.94 -6.61 1.42
N GLN A 340 -6.16 -7.57 2.33
CA GLN A 340 -7.37 -7.62 3.14
C GLN A 340 -7.51 -6.38 4.02
N MET A 341 -6.46 -5.94 4.70
CA MET A 341 -6.51 -4.71 5.50
C MET A 341 -6.95 -3.51 4.66
N ILE A 342 -6.41 -3.36 3.45
CA ILE A 342 -6.72 -2.26 2.52
C ILE A 342 -8.16 -2.34 2.03
N VAL A 343 -8.59 -3.50 1.51
CA VAL A 343 -9.94 -3.67 0.96
C VAL A 343 -10.99 -3.55 2.05
N LEU A 344 -10.76 -4.17 3.21
CA LEU A 344 -11.66 -4.08 4.36
C LEU A 344 -11.78 -2.63 4.80
N ALA A 345 -10.67 -1.90 4.99
CA ALA A 345 -10.70 -0.49 5.35
C ALA A 345 -11.48 0.36 4.34
N ALA A 346 -11.08 0.33 3.07
CA ALA A 346 -11.52 1.31 2.09
C ALA A 346 -12.87 0.99 1.41
N ARG A 347 -13.26 -0.29 1.31
CA ARG A 347 -14.35 -0.71 0.41
C ARG A 347 -15.40 -1.61 1.04
N THR A 348 -15.12 -2.19 2.19
CA THR A 348 -16.08 -3.08 2.86
C THR A 348 -16.90 -2.30 3.88
N ALA A 349 -18.23 -2.34 3.75
CA ALA A 349 -19.16 -1.81 4.74
C ALA A 349 -19.14 -2.67 6.01
N ASN A 350 -19.48 -2.08 7.16
CA ASN A 350 -19.58 -2.83 8.40
C ASN A 350 -20.77 -3.80 8.36
N SER A 351 -20.51 -5.05 8.72
CA SER A 351 -21.52 -6.00 9.19
C SER A 351 -21.91 -5.66 10.62
N HIS A 352 -23.08 -6.14 11.06
CA HIS A 352 -23.52 -5.98 12.44
C HIS A 352 -24.03 -7.30 12.98
N GLU A 353 -23.62 -7.66 14.19
CA GLU A 353 -24.16 -8.79 14.94
C GLU A 353 -24.59 -8.29 16.30
N LYS A 354 -25.89 -8.35 16.60
CA LYS A 354 -26.48 -7.92 17.88
C LYS A 354 -26.03 -6.54 18.40
N GLY A 355 -25.75 -5.61 17.49
CA GLY A 355 -25.30 -4.25 17.82
C GLY A 355 -23.78 -4.05 17.80
N VAL A 356 -22.99 -5.12 17.65
CA VAL A 356 -21.54 -5.06 17.43
C VAL A 356 -21.25 -4.90 15.93
N GLY A 357 -20.65 -3.77 15.54
CA GLY A 357 -20.27 -3.48 14.16
C GLY A 357 -18.88 -4.02 13.84
N PHE A 358 -18.70 -4.73 12.71
CA PHE A 358 -17.45 -5.42 12.41
C PHE A 358 -17.19 -5.61 10.92
N LYS A 359 -15.96 -5.99 10.58
CA LYS A 359 -15.57 -6.44 9.24
C LYS A 359 -14.95 -7.83 9.24
N VAL A 360 -14.43 -8.27 10.39
CA VAL A 360 -13.86 -9.60 10.61
C VAL A 360 -14.35 -10.13 11.95
N SER A 361 -14.59 -11.43 12.07
CA SER A 361 -14.94 -12.07 13.34
C SER A 361 -14.16 -13.38 13.51
N THR A 362 -14.08 -13.87 14.73
CA THR A 362 -13.63 -15.24 14.98
C THR A 362 -14.65 -16.26 14.43
N PRO A 363 -14.24 -17.53 14.24
CA PRO A 363 -15.15 -18.66 14.32
C PRO A 363 -15.90 -18.67 15.67
N LEU A 364 -16.96 -19.47 15.77
CA LEU A 364 -17.59 -19.72 17.07
C LEU A 364 -16.61 -20.52 17.92
N LEU A 365 -16.23 -19.96 19.08
CA LEU A 365 -15.35 -20.59 20.05
C LEU A 365 -16.21 -21.09 21.19
N SER A 366 -16.10 -22.38 21.50
CA SER A 366 -16.98 -23.03 22.46
C SER A 366 -16.22 -24.04 23.30
N ASN A 367 -16.47 -24.03 24.60
CA ASN A 367 -16.08 -25.06 25.54
C ASN A 367 -17.03 -25.02 26.74
N PHE A 368 -17.21 -26.15 27.43
CA PHE A 368 -18.05 -26.25 28.65
C PHE A 368 -19.49 -25.68 28.58
N GLY A 369 -20.05 -25.50 27.38
CA GLY A 369 -21.39 -24.91 27.17
C GLY A 369 -21.32 -23.46 26.68
N ALA A 370 -20.35 -22.70 27.19
CA ALA A 370 -20.01 -21.36 26.73
C ALA A 370 -19.68 -21.35 25.24
N SER A 371 -20.18 -20.35 24.51
CA SER A 371 -20.00 -20.20 23.06
C SER A 371 -19.98 -18.74 22.64
N TYR A 372 -18.83 -18.26 22.16
CA TYR A 372 -18.60 -16.84 21.91
C TYR A 372 -17.99 -16.57 20.54
N LYS A 373 -18.19 -15.34 20.06
CA LYS A 373 -17.39 -14.73 18.99
C LYS A 373 -16.85 -13.38 19.41
N ALA A 374 -15.62 -13.10 19.02
CA ALA A 374 -15.05 -11.75 19.03
C ALA A 374 -15.11 -11.13 17.64
N TYR A 375 -15.28 -9.80 17.62
CA TYR A 375 -15.50 -9.02 16.41
C TYR A 375 -14.48 -7.90 16.28
N PHE A 376 -14.07 -7.63 15.04
CA PHE A 376 -13.03 -6.66 14.73
C PHE A 376 -13.45 -5.71 13.60
N GLY A 377 -13.20 -4.43 13.82
CA GLY A 377 -13.30 -3.37 12.83
C GLY A 377 -11.97 -3.15 12.11
N VAL A 378 -12.03 -2.79 10.84
CA VAL A 378 -10.87 -2.37 10.05
C VAL A 378 -11.24 -1.08 9.34
N VAL A 379 -10.58 0.02 9.65
CA VAL A 379 -10.98 1.37 9.20
C VAL A 379 -9.81 2.14 8.60
N PRO A 380 -10.07 3.00 7.59
CA PRO A 380 -9.06 3.94 7.12
C PRO A 380 -8.85 5.00 8.19
N VAL A 381 -7.62 5.51 8.28
CA VAL A 381 -7.21 6.54 9.24
C VAL A 381 -6.87 7.83 8.53
#